data_AF-A0AA44WD38-F1
#
_entry.id   AF-A0AA44WD38-F1
#
_cell.length_a   1.000
_cell.length_b   1.000
_cell.length_c   1.000
_cell.angle_alpha   90.00
_cell.angle_beta   90.00
_cell.angle_gamma   90.00
#
_symmetry.space_group_name_H-M   'P 1'
#
loop_
_entity.id
_entity.type
_entity.pdbx_description
1 polymer ?
#
loop_
_entity_poly.entity_id
_entity_poly.type
_entity_poly.pdbx_seq_one_letter_code
_entity_poly.pdbx_strand_id
1 'polypeptide(L)'
;MASMFQAGRILAGIGIGILVTVCPMYMGELLPPEKRGWLVGHHPIFLVFGYMLSGWLGYACYFATARNPEFAWRFPLFMQCFAPLILLTASFWIPESPRWLLQKGKIEKAWKVVQNLRKSDDDPHDIVAREEIYQVREQIVLDAAKPKAIGCTPWTAVIKKKSYRKRMAVGFLTQWGAEFAGPLIINDY
;
A
#
# COMPACT_ATOMS: atom_id res chain seq x y z
N MET A 1 -11.75 11.96 28.30
CA MET A 1 -12.28 11.91 26.92
C MET A 1 -11.22 12.31 25.89
N ALA A 2 -10.49 13.42 26.10
CA ALA A 2 -9.39 13.85 25.22
C ALA A 2 -8.28 12.79 25.03
N SER A 3 -7.85 12.12 26.10
CA SER A 3 -6.85 11.05 26.05
C SER A 3 -7.27 9.85 25.19
N MET A 4 -8.53 9.43 25.29
CA MET A 4 -9.08 8.33 24.47
C MET A 4 -9.15 8.71 22.99
N PHE A 5 -9.54 9.94 22.68
CA PHE A 5 -9.57 10.46 21.32
C PHE A 5 -8.17 10.51 20.70
N GLN A 6 -7.17 11.01 21.45
CA GLN A 6 -5.77 11.04 21.01
C GLN A 6 -5.20 9.64 20.79
N ALA A 7 -5.46 8.70 21.70
CA ALA A 7 -5.05 7.31 21.54
C ALA A 7 -5.67 6.68 20.27
N GLY A 8 -6.95 6.94 19.99
CA GLY A 8 -7.62 6.50 18.78
C GLY A 8 -6.98 7.07 17.50
N ARG A 9 -6.58 8.34 17.51
CA ARG A 9 -5.88 8.97 16.38
C ARG A 9 -4.50 8.37 16.13
N ILE A 10 -3.75 8.07 17.19
CA ILE A 10 -2.44 7.41 17.07
C ILE A 10 -2.61 6.01 16.43
N LEU A 11 -3.57 5.24 16.92
CA LEU A 11 -3.84 3.89 16.39
C LEU A 11 -4.26 3.94 14.92
N ALA A 12 -5.17 4.87 14.58
CA ALA A 12 -5.61 5.08 13.20
C ALA A 12 -4.43 5.50 12.30
N GLY A 13 -3.55 6.39 12.78
CA GLY A 13 -2.36 6.83 12.06
C GLY A 13 -1.37 5.70 11.77
N ILE A 14 -1.11 4.83 12.75
CA ILE A 14 -0.28 3.64 12.55
C ILE A 14 -0.90 2.72 11.50
N GLY A 15 -2.21 2.47 11.58
CA GLY A 15 -2.93 1.65 10.60
C GLY A 15 -2.81 2.21 9.18
N ILE A 16 -3.04 3.52 9.00
CA ILE A 16 -2.92 4.19 7.70
C ILE A 16 -1.47 4.13 7.19
N GLY A 17 -0.47 4.32 8.05
CA GLY A 17 0.96 4.24 7.67
C GLY A 17 1.38 2.85 7.17
N ILE A 18 0.85 1.78 7.78
CA ILE A 18 1.05 0.41 7.29
C ILE A 18 0.30 0.21 5.97
N LEU A 19 -0.95 0.68 5.88
CA LEU A 19 -1.78 0.50 4.69
C LEU A 19 -1.17 1.16 3.45
N VAL A 20 -0.75 2.43 3.56
CA VAL A 20 -0.20 3.22 2.44
C VAL A 20 1.13 2.67 1.92
N THR A 21 1.86 1.90 2.74
CA THR A 21 3.11 1.26 2.34
C THR A 21 2.89 -0.13 1.76
N VAL A 22 2.00 -0.92 2.36
CA VAL A 22 1.72 -2.30 1.95
C VAL A 22 0.88 -2.36 0.67
N CYS A 23 -0.13 -1.51 0.52
CA CYS A 23 -1.00 -1.51 -0.67
C CYS A 23 -0.24 -1.38 -2.00
N PRO A 24 0.59 -0.35 -2.24
CA PRO A 24 1.31 -0.22 -3.50
C PRO A 24 2.38 -1.31 -3.70
N MET A 25 2.95 -1.83 -2.61
CA MET A 25 3.89 -2.96 -2.67
C MET A 25 3.18 -4.23 -3.15
N TYR A 26 2.04 -4.54 -2.55
CA TYR A 26 1.19 -5.67 -2.92
C TYR A 26 0.68 -5.57 -4.35
N MET A 27 0.18 -4.38 -4.75
CA MET A 27 -0.19 -4.13 -6.15
C MET A 27 1.00 -4.35 -7.09
N GLY A 28 2.18 -3.84 -6.73
CA GLY A 28 3.40 -4.04 -7.52
C GLY A 28 3.75 -5.51 -7.75
N GLU A 29 3.46 -6.39 -6.79
CA GLU A 29 3.74 -7.83 -6.86
C GLU A 29 2.72 -8.62 -7.69
N LEU A 30 1.48 -8.14 -7.82
CA LEU A 30 0.46 -8.79 -8.66
C LEU A 30 0.50 -8.33 -10.12
N LEU A 31 0.94 -7.10 -10.35
CA LEU A 31 0.79 -6.44 -11.63
C LEU A 31 1.93 -6.79 -12.61
N PRO A 32 1.60 -6.95 -13.91
CA PRO A 32 2.60 -7.25 -14.92
C PRO A 32 3.56 -6.06 -15.06
N PRO A 33 4.86 -6.30 -15.33
CA PRO A 33 5.88 -5.25 -15.35
C PRO A 33 5.52 -4.04 -16.22
N GLU A 34 4.88 -4.26 -17.37
CA GLU A 34 4.53 -3.23 -18.35
C GLU A 34 3.48 -2.25 -17.83
N LYS A 35 2.45 -2.75 -17.12
CA LYS A 35 1.32 -1.94 -16.64
C LYS A 35 1.46 -1.54 -15.18
N ARG A 36 2.48 -2.05 -14.48
CA ARG A 36 2.72 -1.83 -13.04
C ARG A 36 2.74 -0.34 -12.69
N GLY A 37 3.48 0.47 -13.44
CA GLY A 37 3.61 1.90 -13.15
C GLY A 37 2.25 2.63 -13.21
N TRP A 38 1.46 2.35 -14.24
CA TRP A 38 0.14 2.96 -14.43
C TRP A 38 -0.85 2.54 -13.34
N LEU A 39 -0.96 1.23 -13.07
CA LEU A 39 -1.91 0.69 -12.09
C LEU A 39 -1.54 1.03 -10.65
N VAL A 40 -0.25 0.97 -10.29
CA VAL A 40 0.22 1.44 -8.96
C VAL A 40 0.00 2.96 -8.82
N GLY A 41 0.14 3.71 -9.91
CA GLY A 41 -0.14 5.16 -9.95
C GLY A 41 -1.59 5.54 -9.63
N HIS A 42 -2.55 4.61 -9.70
CA HIS A 42 -3.93 4.87 -9.27
C HIS A 42 -4.09 4.93 -7.75
N HIS A 43 -3.18 4.30 -7.00
CA HIS A 43 -3.23 4.29 -5.54
C HIS A 43 -3.34 5.70 -4.93
N PRO A 44 -2.46 6.67 -5.26
CA PRO A 44 -2.60 8.04 -4.75
C PRO A 44 -3.85 8.76 -5.26
N ILE A 45 -4.38 8.43 -6.44
CA ILE A 45 -5.64 9.02 -6.94
C ILE A 45 -6.79 8.66 -6.01
N PHE A 46 -6.87 7.39 -5.58
CA PHE A 46 -7.89 6.96 -4.61
C PHE A 46 -7.71 7.56 -3.22
N LEU A 47 -6.47 7.86 -2.80
CA LEU A 47 -6.23 8.61 -1.56
C LEU A 47 -6.82 10.03 -1.64
N VAL A 48 -6.57 10.74 -2.75
CA VAL A 48 -7.13 12.09 -2.98
C VAL A 48 -8.66 12.04 -3.07
N PHE A 49 -9.21 11.01 -3.72
CA PHE A 49 -10.65 10.80 -3.76
C PHE A 49 -11.24 10.61 -2.34
N GLY A 50 -10.53 9.90 -1.47
CA GLY A 50 -10.90 9.77 -0.05
C GLY A 50 -10.92 11.10 0.68
N TYR A 51 -9.91 11.97 0.47
CA TYR A 51 -9.90 13.32 1.03
C TYR A 51 -11.08 14.16 0.52
N MET A 52 -11.38 14.08 -0.78
CA MET A 52 -12.54 14.77 -1.36
C MET A 52 -13.86 14.33 -0.70
N LEU A 53 -14.09 13.02 -0.56
CA LEU A 53 -15.28 12.50 0.12
C LEU A 53 -15.36 12.93 1.59
N SER A 54 -14.22 12.95 2.29
CA SER A 54 -14.15 13.45 3.67
C SER A 54 -14.54 14.93 3.76
N GLY A 55 -14.10 15.76 2.81
CA GLY A 55 -14.48 17.17 2.73
C GLY A 55 -15.99 17.36 2.52
N TRP A 56 -16.59 16.63 1.57
CA TRP A 56 -18.05 16.67 1.35
C TRP A 56 -18.85 16.18 2.55
N LEU A 57 -18.37 15.13 3.24
CA LEU A 57 -19.00 14.63 4.44
C LEU A 57 -18.95 15.65 5.58
N GLY A 58 -17.81 16.33 5.74
CA GLY A 58 -17.65 17.44 6.67
C GLY A 58 -18.61 18.59 6.37
N TYR A 59 -18.73 18.99 5.09
CA TYR A 59 -19.67 20.01 4.63
C TYR A 59 -21.14 19.62 4.90
N ALA A 60 -21.52 18.37 4.64
CA ALA A 60 -22.87 17.89 4.95
C ALA A 60 -23.16 17.93 6.46
N CYS A 61 -22.17 17.57 7.29
CA CYS A 61 -22.30 17.59 8.75
C CYS A 61 -22.31 19.01 9.32
N TYR A 62 -21.72 19.99 8.63
CA TYR A 62 -21.73 21.39 9.04
C TYR A 62 -23.16 21.92 9.26
N PHE A 63 -24.11 21.60 8.36
CA PHE A 63 -25.51 22.00 8.50
C PHE A 63 -26.23 21.35 9.69
N ALA A 64 -25.75 20.19 10.16
CA ALA A 64 -26.28 19.52 11.34
C ALA A 64 -25.78 20.14 12.66
N THR A 65 -24.68 20.91 12.62
CA THR A 65 -24.01 21.47 13.82
C THR A 65 -24.95 22.35 14.65
N ALA A 66 -25.80 23.14 14.01
CA ALA A 66 -26.73 24.04 14.69
C ALA A 66 -27.79 23.29 15.53
N ARG A 67 -28.14 22.06 15.13
CA ARG A 67 -29.19 21.26 15.78
C ARG A 67 -28.61 20.18 16.71
N ASN A 68 -27.46 19.62 16.36
CA ASN A 68 -26.80 18.58 17.13
C ASN A 68 -25.27 18.63 16.97
N PRO A 69 -24.56 19.41 17.80
CA PRO A 69 -23.12 19.60 17.69
C PRO A 69 -22.34 18.30 17.94
N GLU A 70 -22.86 17.40 18.78
CA GLU A 70 -22.23 16.09 19.04
C GLU A 70 -22.28 15.18 17.81
N PHE A 71 -23.35 15.23 17.03
CA PHE A 71 -23.47 14.43 15.81
C PHE A 71 -22.47 14.88 14.75
N ALA A 72 -22.26 16.20 14.62
CA ALA A 72 -21.46 16.80 13.56
C ALA A 72 -20.01 16.30 13.52
N TRP A 73 -19.38 16.04 14.68
CA TRP A 73 -18.01 15.53 14.74
C TRP A 73 -17.92 14.00 14.90
N ARG A 74 -18.93 13.36 15.51
CA ARG A 74 -18.91 11.90 15.75
C ARG A 74 -19.28 11.09 14.52
N PHE A 75 -20.19 11.60 13.69
CA PHE A 75 -20.64 10.89 12.49
C PHE A 75 -19.55 10.75 11.43
N PRO A 76 -18.77 11.81 11.07
CA PRO A 76 -17.63 11.65 10.17
C PRO A 76 -16.59 10.66 10.71
N LEU A 77 -16.32 10.70 12.02
CA LEU A 77 -15.40 9.76 12.68
C LEU A 77 -15.88 8.31 12.59
N PHE A 78 -17.19 8.08 12.68
CA PHE A 78 -17.75 6.73 12.51
C PHE A 78 -17.67 6.28 11.06
N MET A 79 -17.98 7.16 10.12
CA MET A 79 -17.94 6.85 8.68
C MET A 79 -16.54 6.48 8.19
N GLN A 80 -15.48 7.01 8.82
CA GLN A 80 -14.10 6.63 8.48
C GLN A 80 -13.84 5.12 8.65
N CYS A 81 -14.59 4.43 9.52
CA CYS A 81 -14.47 2.98 9.73
C CYS A 81 -15.07 2.16 8.59
N PHE A 82 -15.89 2.75 7.74
CA PHE A 82 -16.58 2.04 6.65
C PHE A 82 -15.61 1.49 5.59
N ALA A 83 -14.67 2.32 5.13
CA ALA A 83 -13.67 1.91 4.14
C ALA A 83 -12.77 0.74 4.61
N PRO A 84 -12.16 0.76 5.81
CA PRO A 84 -11.37 -0.37 6.30
C PRO A 84 -12.21 -1.61 6.58
N LEU A 85 -13.50 -1.48 6.93
CA LEU A 85 -14.41 -2.62 7.04
C LEU A 85 -14.65 -3.29 5.67
N ILE A 86 -14.89 -2.49 4.63
CA ILE A 86 -14.96 -3.01 3.26
C ILE A 86 -13.67 -3.72 2.90
N LEU A 87 -12.51 -3.12 3.14
CA LEU A 87 -11.23 -3.76 2.86
C LEU A 87 -11.05 -5.07 3.63
N LEU A 88 -11.42 -5.10 4.91
CA LEU A 88 -11.33 -6.31 5.74
C LEU A 88 -12.19 -7.44 5.18
N THR A 89 -13.40 -7.14 4.74
CA THR A 89 -14.26 -8.14 4.08
C THR A 89 -13.73 -8.52 2.70
N ALA A 90 -13.31 -7.54 1.89
CA ALA A 90 -12.76 -7.74 0.56
C ALA A 90 -11.49 -8.61 0.57
N SER A 91 -10.69 -8.52 1.64
CA SER A 91 -9.44 -9.26 1.81
C SER A 91 -9.60 -10.77 1.74
N PHE A 92 -10.79 -11.33 1.99
CA PHE A 92 -11.02 -12.78 1.87
C PHE A 92 -11.08 -13.27 0.42
N TRP A 93 -11.38 -12.39 -0.54
CA TRP A 93 -11.45 -12.72 -1.98
C TRP A 93 -10.17 -12.36 -2.74
N ILE A 94 -9.32 -11.51 -2.16
CA ILE A 94 -8.10 -11.03 -2.78
C ILE A 94 -7.02 -12.13 -2.72
N PRO A 95 -6.34 -12.47 -3.83
CA PRO A 95 -5.34 -13.53 -3.83
C PRO A 95 -4.08 -13.14 -3.04
N GLU A 96 -3.44 -14.10 -2.40
CA GLU A 96 -2.15 -13.84 -1.73
C GLU A 96 -1.04 -13.48 -2.75
N SER A 97 -0.07 -12.67 -2.33
CA SER A 97 1.05 -12.30 -3.21
C SER A 97 1.85 -13.53 -3.66
N PRO A 98 2.12 -13.69 -4.97
CA PRO A 98 2.97 -14.77 -5.48
C PRO A 98 4.37 -14.78 -4.85
N ARG A 99 4.95 -13.59 -4.64
CA ARG A 99 6.29 -13.44 -4.05
C ARG A 99 6.29 -13.93 -2.61
N TRP A 100 5.28 -13.58 -1.83
CA TRP A 100 5.13 -14.04 -0.45
C TRP A 100 4.90 -15.56 -0.38
N LEU A 101 4.05 -16.11 -1.25
CA LEU A 101 3.81 -17.55 -1.34
C LEU A 101 5.09 -18.34 -1.66
N LEU A 102 5.91 -17.86 -2.59
CA LEU A 102 7.21 -18.44 -2.91
C LEU A 102 8.18 -18.38 -1.72
N GLN A 103 8.24 -17.26 -1.00
CA GLN A 103 9.06 -17.14 0.21
C GLN A 103 8.63 -18.09 1.33
N LYS A 104 7.35 -18.44 1.39
CA LYS A 104 6.79 -19.44 2.33
C LYS A 104 6.90 -20.88 1.83
N GLY A 105 7.53 -21.13 0.68
CA GLY A 105 7.67 -22.46 0.08
C GLY A 105 6.38 -23.03 -0.53
N LYS A 106 5.32 -22.22 -0.68
CA LYS A 106 4.02 -22.64 -1.23
C LYS A 106 4.00 -22.47 -2.76
N ILE A 107 4.84 -23.24 -3.46
CA ILE A 107 5.10 -23.06 -4.90
C ILE A 107 3.85 -23.31 -5.75
N GLU A 108 3.07 -24.35 -5.44
CA GLU A 108 1.87 -24.71 -6.20
C GLU A 108 0.78 -23.63 -6.08
N LYS A 109 0.66 -23.00 -4.91
CA LYS A 109 -0.27 -21.88 -4.70
C LYS A 109 0.21 -20.63 -5.45
N ALA A 110 1.51 -20.34 -5.41
CA ALA A 110 2.08 -19.23 -6.16
C ALA A 110 1.84 -19.40 -7.68
N TRP A 111 2.04 -20.61 -8.20
CA TRP A 111 1.77 -20.94 -9.60
C TRP A 111 0.31 -20.69 -9.97
N LYS A 112 -0.64 -21.20 -9.20
CA LYS A 112 -2.09 -20.98 -9.45
C LYS A 112 -2.46 -19.50 -9.47
N VAL A 113 -1.89 -18.70 -8.55
CA VAL A 113 -2.16 -17.26 -8.51
C VAL A 113 -1.61 -16.57 -9.77
N VAL A 114 -0.36 -16.82 -10.15
CA VAL A 114 0.24 -16.18 -11.34
C VAL A 114 -0.48 -16.63 -12.62
N GLN A 115 -0.79 -17.93 -12.74
CA GLN A 115 -1.55 -18.48 -13.85
C GLN A 115 -2.91 -17.79 -14.00
N ASN A 116 -3.66 -17.61 -12.90
CA ASN A 116 -4.94 -16.90 -12.94
C ASN A 116 -4.79 -15.41 -13.27
N LEU A 117 -3.71 -14.76 -12.82
CA LEU A 117 -3.46 -13.32 -13.07
C LEU A 117 -2.94 -13.02 -14.47
N ARG A 118 -2.38 -14.01 -15.17
CA ARG A 118 -1.76 -13.87 -16.50
C ARG A 118 -2.49 -14.67 -17.58
N LYS A 119 -3.63 -15.27 -17.24
CA LYS A 119 -4.46 -15.99 -18.18
C LYS A 119 -4.83 -15.07 -19.35
N SER A 120 -4.43 -15.48 -20.55
CA SER A 120 -4.70 -14.78 -21.80
C SER A 120 -5.05 -15.81 -22.87
N ASP A 121 -6.03 -15.49 -23.71
CA ASP A 121 -6.40 -16.37 -24.84
C ASP A 121 -5.27 -16.45 -25.88
N ASP A 122 -4.38 -15.45 -25.91
CA ASP A 122 -3.21 -15.37 -26.78
C ASP A 122 -2.01 -16.19 -26.29
N ASP A 123 -2.04 -16.71 -25.04
CA ASP A 123 -0.97 -17.54 -24.47
C ASP A 123 -1.53 -18.86 -23.89
N PRO A 124 -1.90 -19.84 -24.76
CA PRO A 124 -2.47 -21.12 -24.32
C PRO A 124 -1.53 -21.99 -23.47
N HIS A 125 -0.24 -21.65 -23.44
CA HIS A 125 0.80 -22.41 -22.73
C HIS A 125 1.29 -21.72 -21.46
N ASP A 126 0.69 -20.59 -21.07
CA ASP A 126 1.06 -19.79 -19.91
C ASP A 126 2.56 -19.45 -19.87
N ILE A 127 3.18 -19.21 -21.03
CA ILE A 127 4.61 -18.93 -21.17
C ILE A 127 5.00 -17.71 -20.33
N VAL A 128 4.21 -16.64 -20.39
CA VAL A 128 4.46 -15.40 -19.64
C VAL A 128 4.41 -15.67 -18.13
N ALA A 129 3.45 -16.48 -17.67
CA ALA A 129 3.31 -16.84 -16.27
C ALA A 129 4.51 -17.68 -15.77
N ARG A 130 5.03 -18.60 -16.61
CA ARG A 130 6.21 -19.42 -16.30
C ARG A 130 7.47 -18.59 -16.20
N GLU A 131 7.65 -17.63 -17.10
CA GLU A 131 8.79 -16.72 -17.06
C GLU A 131 8.73 -15.84 -15.81
N GLU A 132 7.56 -15.26 -15.50
CA GLU A 132 7.39 -14.39 -14.34
C GLU A 132 7.67 -15.13 -13.02
N ILE A 133 7.14 -16.34 -12.85
CA ILE A 133 7.39 -17.10 -11.61
C ILE A 133 8.87 -17.50 -11.48
N TYR A 134 9.54 -17.80 -12.60
CA TYR A 134 10.96 -18.09 -12.63
C TYR A 134 11.78 -16.85 -12.21
N GLN A 135 11.52 -15.69 -12.82
CA GLN A 135 12.18 -14.42 -12.50
C GLN A 135 11.99 -14.03 -11.03
N VAL A 136 10.76 -14.13 -10.51
CA VAL A 136 10.47 -13.82 -9.10
C VAL A 136 11.22 -14.78 -8.17
N ARG A 137 11.28 -16.07 -8.50
CA ARG A 137 12.02 -17.07 -7.72
C ARG A 137 13.52 -16.75 -7.68
N GLU A 138 14.15 -16.47 -8.82
CA GLU A 138 15.55 -16.09 -8.87
C GLU A 138 15.81 -14.80 -8.08
N GLN A 139 14.93 -13.81 -8.21
CA GLN A 139 15.05 -12.56 -7.48
C GLN A 139 15.00 -12.79 -5.95
N ILE A 140 14.14 -13.68 -5.47
CA ILE A 140 14.08 -14.05 -4.04
C ILE A 140 15.40 -14.69 -3.58
N VAL A 141 15.98 -15.59 -4.38
CA VAL A 141 17.27 -16.23 -4.06
C VAL A 141 18.38 -15.20 -3.98
N LEU A 142 18.44 -14.28 -4.95
CA LEU A 142 19.40 -13.17 -4.94
C LEU A 142 19.18 -12.25 -3.74
N ASP A 143 17.94 -11.93 -3.40
CA ASP A 143 17.58 -11.09 -2.25
C ASP A 143 17.95 -11.76 -0.91
N ALA A 144 17.82 -13.09 -0.81
CA ALA A 144 18.25 -13.85 0.36
C ALA A 144 19.78 -13.97 0.48
N ALA A 145 20.50 -13.97 -0.64
CA ALA A 145 21.97 -14.03 -0.67
C ALA A 145 22.64 -12.68 -0.33
N LYS A 146 22.01 -11.55 -0.69
CA LYS A 146 22.52 -10.19 -0.43
C LYS A 146 22.89 -9.92 1.05
N PRO A 147 22.04 -10.20 2.06
CA PRO A 147 22.39 -9.93 3.45
C PRO A 147 23.56 -10.81 3.94
N LYS A 148 23.65 -12.07 3.48
CA LYS A 148 24.77 -12.96 3.79
C LYS A 148 26.09 -12.45 3.19
N ALA A 149 26.06 -11.93 1.97
CA ALA A 149 27.22 -11.36 1.29
C ALA A 149 27.70 -10.03 1.92
N ILE A 150 26.79 -9.26 2.52
CA ILE A 150 27.10 -7.95 3.14
C ILE A 150 27.49 -8.11 4.62
N GLY A 151 27.13 -9.22 5.26
CA GLY A 151 27.45 -9.51 6.67
C GLY A 151 26.86 -8.51 7.68
N CYS A 152 25.88 -7.70 7.25
CA CYS A 152 25.30 -6.62 8.04
C CYS A 152 23.77 -6.69 7.99
N THR A 153 23.11 -6.11 9.00
CA THR A 153 21.64 -5.98 9.03
C THR A 153 21.14 -5.10 7.88
N PRO A 154 19.88 -5.25 7.41
CA PRO A 154 19.33 -4.45 6.32
C PRO A 154 19.48 -2.93 6.55
N TRP A 155 19.24 -2.46 7.78
CA TRP A 155 19.37 -1.04 8.15
C TRP A 155 20.81 -0.53 8.09
N THR A 156 21.78 -1.34 8.51
CA THR A 156 23.20 -0.95 8.44
C THR A 156 23.75 -1.05 7.02
N ALA A 157 23.20 -1.95 6.19
CA ALA A 157 23.54 -2.07 4.78
C ALA A 157 23.15 -0.83 3.97
N VAL A 158 22.04 -0.16 4.33
CA VAL A 158 21.60 1.07 3.65
C VAL A 158 22.62 2.20 3.82
N ILE A 159 23.22 2.31 5.01
CA ILE A 159 24.22 3.35 5.31
C ILE A 159 25.56 3.03 4.63
N LYS A 160 26.00 1.76 4.71
CA LYS A 160 27.32 1.32 4.22
C LYS A 160 27.39 1.27 2.69
N LYS A 161 26.33 0.87 2.00
CA LYS A 161 26.36 0.67 0.54
C LYS A 161 25.96 1.95 -0.20
N LYS A 162 26.90 2.53 -0.97
CA LYS A 162 26.68 3.76 -1.76
C LYS A 162 25.42 3.71 -2.65
N SER A 163 25.15 2.56 -3.28
CA SER A 163 23.96 2.37 -4.12
C SER A 163 22.65 2.45 -3.32
N TYR A 164 22.58 1.83 -2.14
CA TYR A 164 21.38 1.86 -1.29
C TYR A 164 21.16 3.23 -0.68
N ARG A 165 22.23 3.89 -0.24
CA ARG A 165 22.16 5.28 0.24
C ARG A 165 21.60 6.24 -0.81
N LYS A 166 22.06 6.14 -2.08
CA LYS A 166 21.52 6.96 -3.17
C LYS A 166 20.03 6.71 -3.40
N ARG A 167 19.60 5.44 -3.41
CA ARG A 167 18.18 5.08 -3.57
C ARG A 167 17.32 5.58 -2.41
N MET A 168 17.79 5.43 -1.17
CA MET A 168 17.10 5.93 0.01
C MET A 168 17.00 7.46 -0.01
N ALA A 169 18.08 8.17 -0.34
CA ALA A 169 18.07 9.62 -0.43
C ALA A 169 17.09 10.12 -1.49
N VAL A 170 17.05 9.49 -2.67
CA VAL A 170 16.07 9.83 -3.71
C VAL A 170 14.65 9.61 -3.21
N GLY A 171 14.33 8.44 -2.66
CA GLY A 171 12.98 8.16 -2.15
C GLY A 171 12.55 9.10 -1.02
N PHE A 172 13.47 9.40 -0.10
CA PHE A 172 13.23 10.34 0.99
C PHE A 172 13.00 11.76 0.50
N LEU A 173 13.84 12.27 -0.41
CA LEU A 173 13.68 13.62 -0.96
C LEU A 173 12.41 13.75 -1.80
N THR A 174 12.01 12.70 -2.53
CA THR A 174 10.74 12.68 -3.25
C THR A 174 9.55 12.77 -2.30
N GLN A 175 9.53 11.96 -1.22
CA GLN A 175 8.44 12.04 -0.25
C GLN A 175 8.44 13.37 0.51
N TRP A 176 9.61 13.86 0.91
CA TRP A 176 9.76 15.18 1.51
C TRP A 176 9.14 16.24 0.60
N GLY A 177 9.55 16.29 -0.67
CA GLY A 177 9.05 17.26 -1.63
C GLY A 177 7.53 17.19 -1.80
N ALA A 178 6.95 15.99 -1.78
CA ALA A 178 5.52 15.79 -1.86
C ALA A 178 4.76 16.39 -0.66
N GLU A 179 5.25 16.20 0.57
CA GLU A 179 4.61 16.77 1.77
C GLU A 179 4.83 18.29 1.87
N PHE A 180 5.99 18.79 1.42
CA PHE A 180 6.29 20.22 1.43
C PHE A 180 5.51 21.04 0.41
N ALA A 181 4.86 20.39 -0.57
CA ALA A 181 3.90 21.05 -1.44
C ALA A 181 2.64 21.56 -0.70
N GLY A 182 2.52 21.25 0.60
CA GLY A 182 1.45 21.72 1.47
C GLY A 182 0.07 21.07 1.25
N PRO A 183 -0.08 19.84 0.72
CA PRO A 183 -1.40 19.25 0.53
C PRO A 183 -2.17 19.11 1.84
N LEU A 184 -1.47 18.83 2.95
CA LEU A 184 -2.07 18.74 4.28
C LEU A 184 -2.51 20.11 4.81
N ILE A 185 -1.74 21.17 4.54
CA ILE A 185 -2.11 22.54 4.91
C ILE A 185 -3.40 22.94 4.17
N ILE A 186 -3.52 22.60 2.89
CA ILE A 186 -4.73 22.93 2.11
C ILE A 186 -5.94 22.12 2.59
N ASN A 187 -5.75 20.87 3.02
CA ASN A 187 -6.86 20.03 3.47
C ASN A 187 -7.38 20.38 4.87
N ASP A 188 -6.50 20.88 5.75
CA ASP A 188 -6.83 21.14 7.16
C ASP A 188 -7.26 22.59 7.43
N TYR A 189 -7.17 23.49 6.45
CA TYR A 189 -7.60 24.91 6.51
C TYR A 189 -8.85 25.16 5.65
#